data_AF-A0A7I8DXN3-F1
#
_entry.id   AF-A0A7I8DXN3-F1
#
_cell.length_a   1.000
_cell.length_b   1.000
_cell.length_c   1.000
_cell.angle_alpha   90.00
_cell.angle_beta   90.00
_cell.angle_gamma   90.00
#
_symmetry.space_group_name_H-M   'P 1'
#
loop_
_entity.id
_entity.type
_entity.pdbx_description
1 polymer ?
#
loop_
_entity_poly.entity_id
_entity_poly.type
_entity_poly.pdbx_seq_one_letter_code
_entity_poly.pdbx_strand_id
1 'polypeptide(L)' 'MRTLCRYKGVEIIEGHLMSDHVHMLVMIPPKLSVSSFMGYLKGKSALMIFDRHANLKYKYGNRHFWVEGYYVSTVGLND' A
#
# COMPACT_ATOMS: atom_id res chain seq x y z
N MET A 1 4.70 -5.64 0.75
CA MET A 1 4.46 -4.62 -0.29
C MET A 1 5.19 -4.91 -1.60
N ARG A 2 6.52 -5.07 -1.63
CA ARG A 2 7.30 -5.32 -2.87
C ARG A 2 6.68 -6.31 -3.87
N THR A 3 6.31 -7.50 -3.41
CA THR A 3 5.68 -8.53 -4.25
C THR A 3 4.36 -8.07 -4.89
N LEU A 4 3.52 -7.34 -4.13
CA LEU A 4 2.24 -6.85 -4.62
C LEU A 4 2.42 -5.78 -5.70
N CYS A 5 3.38 -4.86 -5.52
CA CYS A 5 3.71 -3.86 -6.53
C CYS A 5 4.19 -4.52 -7.84
N ARG A 6 5.09 -5.51 -7.72
CA ARG A 6 5.57 -6.28 -8.89
C ARG A 6 4.45 -6.96 -9.67
N TYR A 7 3.46 -7.56 -9.00
CA TYR A 7 2.30 -8.16 -9.66
C TYR A 7 1.43 -7.16 -10.43
N LYS A 8 1.53 -5.86 -10.11
CA LYS A 8 0.81 -4.79 -10.82
C LYS A 8 1.71 -4.02 -11.80
N GLY A 9 2.96 -4.44 -11.98
CA GLY A 9 3.93 -3.70 -12.79
C GLY A 9 4.23 -2.31 -12.22
N VAL A 10 4.07 -2.13 -10.91
CA VAL A 10 4.39 -0.88 -10.21
C VAL A 10 5.79 -0.99 -9.64
N GLU A 11 6.65 -0.04 -10.00
CA GLU A 11 8.01 0.05 -9.48
C GLU A 11 8.03 0.85 -8.18
N ILE A 12 8.81 0.40 -7.19
CA ILE A 12 9.04 1.13 -5.95
C ILE A 12 10.39 1.82 -6.09
N ILE A 13 10.37 3.15 -6.12
CA ILE A 13 11.56 3.99 -6.18
C ILE A 13 12.11 4.15 -4.76
N GLU A 14 11.25 4.52 -3.80
CA GLU A 14 11.59 4.64 -2.37
C GLU A 14 10.43 4.18 -1.48
N GLY A 15 10.73 3.81 -0.24
CA GLY A 15 9.71 3.46 0.73
C GLY A 15 10.20 3.51 2.18
N HIS A 16 9.44 4.17 3.04
CA HIS A 16 9.71 4.32 4.47
C HIS A 16 8.54 3.73 5.29
N LEU A 17 8.88 2.90 6.26
CA LEU A 17 7.93 2.27 7.17
C LEU A 17 8.00 2.97 8.53
N MET A 18 6.86 3.47 8.99
CA MET A 18 6.69 4.03 10.33
C MET A 18 5.83 3.06 11.15
N SER A 19 5.73 3.29 12.47
CA SER A 19 4.94 2.45 13.36
C SER A 19 3.43 2.45 13.06
N ASP A 20 2.94 3.51 12.43
CA ASP A 20 1.52 3.80 12.23
C ASP A 20 1.16 4.12 10.76
N HIS A 21 2.14 4.40 9.89
CA HIS A 21 1.90 4.68 8.48
C HIS A 21 3.08 4.27 7.58
N VAL A 22 2.88 4.36 6.27
CA VAL A 22 3.88 3.99 5.26
C VAL A 22 3.93 5.08 4.19
N HIS A 23 5.15 5.56 3.90
CA HIS A 23 5.42 6.42 2.75
C HIS A 23 6.02 5.59 1.62
N MET A 24 5.54 5.80 0.39
CA MET A 24 6.09 5.15 -0.80
C MET A 24 6.18 6.15 -1.95
N LEU A 25 7.32 6.15 -2.62
CA LEU A 25 7.50 6.76 -3.92
C LEU A 25 7.45 5.63 -4.97
N VAL A 26 6.46 5.66 -5.84
CA VAL A 26 6.19 4.57 -6.80
C VAL A 26 5.96 5.10 -8.19
N MET A 27 6.41 4.34 -9.19
CA MET A 27 6.06 4.55 -10.59
C MET A 27 4.88 3.66 -10.95
N ILE A 28 3.72 4.27 -11.18
CA ILE A 28 2.48 3.55 -11.54
C ILE A 28 2.29 3.65 -13.07
N PRO A 29 2.07 2.52 -13.77
CA PRO A 29 1.76 2.55 -15.20
C PRO A 29 0.53 3.43 -15.50
N PRO A 30 0.54 4.30 -16.54
CA PRO A 30 -0.56 5.24 -16.80
C PRO A 30 -1.93 4.59 -17.01
N LYS A 31 -1.96 3.34 -17.48
CA LYS A 31 -3.18 2.54 -17.66
C LYS A 31 -3.82 2.05 -16.35
N LEU A 32 -3.11 2.15 -15.22
CA LEU A 32 -3.56 1.71 -13.91
C LEU A 32 -3.89 2.94 -13.06
N SER A 33 -5.16 3.10 -12.69
CA SER A 33 -5.55 4.21 -11.83
C SER A 33 -4.93 4.08 -10.43
N VAL A 34 -4.55 5.23 -9.86
CA VAL A 34 -4.00 5.31 -8.49
C VAL A 34 -4.96 4.66 -7.48
N SER A 35 -6.26 4.96 -7.58
CA SER A 35 -7.27 4.43 -6.67
C SER A 35 -7.39 2.90 -6.74
N SER A 36 -7.35 2.33 -7.95
CA SER A 36 -7.37 0.87 -8.15
C SER A 36 -6.13 0.22 -7.55
N PHE A 37 -4.94 0.80 -7.79
CA PHE A 37 -3.69 0.32 -7.22
C PHE A 37 -3.72 0.38 -5.68
N MET A 38 -4.13 1.49 -5.09
CA MET A 38 -4.20 1.65 -3.64
C MET A 38 -5.19 0.71 -2.98
N GLY A 39 -6.37 0.49 -3.59
CA GLY A 39 -7.34 -0.50 -3.13
C GLY A 39 -6.76 -1.92 -3.13
N TYR A 40 -6.10 -2.31 -4.21
CA TYR A 40 -5.40 -3.60 -4.30
C TYR A 40 -4.28 -3.74 -3.25
N LEU A 41 -3.42 -2.72 -3.14
CA LEU A 41 -2.24 -2.75 -2.29
C LEU A 41 -2.64 -2.83 -0.81
N LYS A 42 -3.55 -1.97 -0.35
CA LYS A 42 -4.05 -1.95 1.03
C LYS A 42 -4.83 -3.23 1.33
N GLY A 43 -5.72 -3.67 0.45
CA GLY A 43 -6.53 -4.87 0.65
C GLY A 43 -5.69 -6.14 0.74
N LYS A 44 -4.82 -6.41 -0.24
CA LYS A 44 -4.00 -7.63 -0.25
C LYS A 44 -2.94 -7.62 0.85
N SER A 45 -2.35 -6.46 1.17
CA SER A 45 -1.39 -6.38 2.26
C SER A 45 -2.05 -6.62 3.62
N ALA A 46 -3.25 -6.08 3.89
CA ALA A 46 -3.97 -6.36 5.12
C ALA A 46 -4.21 -7.87 5.31
N LEU A 47 -4.66 -8.56 4.25
CA LEU A 47 -4.81 -10.02 4.29
C LEU A 47 -3.51 -10.74 4.62
N MET A 48 -2.41 -10.40 3.94
CA MET A 48 -1.09 -11.00 4.18
C MET A 48 -0.57 -10.73 5.60
N ILE A 49 -0.89 -9.57 6.18
CA ILE A 49 -0.47 -9.20 7.53
C ILE A 49 -1.24 -10.01 8.57
N PHE A 50 -2.56 -10.14 8.44
CA PHE A 50 -3.35 -10.95 9.38
C PHE A 50 -3.07 -12.45 9.26
N ASP A 51 -2.69 -12.92 8.07
CA ASP A 51 -2.26 -14.30 7.86
C ASP A 51 -0.94 -14.59 8.58
N ARG A 52 0.06 -13.70 8.45
CA ARG A 52 1.37 -13.86 9.11
C ARG A 52 1.36 -13.55 10.60
N HIS A 53 0.49 -12.64 11.04
CA HIS A 53 0.43 -12.13 12.40
C HIS A 53 -0.98 -12.30 12.95
N ALA A 54 -1.41 -13.55 13.09
CA ALA A 54 -2.77 -13.90 13.52
C ALA A 54 -3.22 -13.20 14.81
N ASN A 55 -2.29 -12.90 15.72
CA ASN A 55 -2.57 -12.21 16.99
C ASN A 55 -3.05 -10.77 16.80
N LEU A 56 -2.75 -10.12 15.66
CA LEU A 56 -3.22 -8.77 15.37
C LEU A 56 -4.75 -8.69 15.26
N LYS A 57 -5.45 -9.81 15.00
CA LYS A 57 -6.92 -9.84 14.99
C LYS A 57 -7.53 -9.38 16.32
N TYR A 58 -6.84 -9.62 17.44
CA TYR A 58 -7.32 -9.21 18.77
C TYR A 58 -7.14 -7.70 18.99
N LYS A 59 -6.08 -7.10 18.45
CA LYS A 59 -5.84 -5.66 18.50
C LYS A 59 -6.73 -4.89 17.51
N TYR A 60 -7.05 -5.48 16.37
CA TYR A 60 -7.75 -4.82 15.27
C TYR A 60 -9.15 -5.39 14.96
N GLY A 61 -9.77 -6.10 15.92
CA GLY A 61 -11.18 -6.56 16.00
C GLY A 61 -11.84 -7.11 14.73
N ASN A 62 -12.00 -6.26 13.73
CA ASN A 62 -12.60 -6.48 12.41
C ASN A 62 -11.57 -6.64 11.26
N ARG A 63 -10.30 -6.93 11.57
CA ARG A 63 -9.22 -7.06 10.57
C ARG A 63 -9.06 -5.81 9.67
N HIS A 64 -9.35 -4.62 10.20
CA HIS A 64 -9.00 -3.36 9.55
C HIS A 64 -7.56 -3.00 9.94
N PHE A 65 -6.62 -3.27 9.04
CA PHE A 65 -5.22 -2.88 9.25
C PHE A 65 -4.97 -1.44 8.79
N TRP A 66 -5.58 -1.03 7.66
CA TRP A 66 -5.46 0.31 7.11
C TRP A 66 -6.75 1.10 7.33
N VAL A 67 -6.62 2.41 7.54
CA VAL A 67 -7.74 3.35 7.40
C VAL A 67 -8.27 3.33 5.96
N GLU A 68 -9.51 3.74 5.72
CA GLU A 68 -10.12 3.76 4.38
C GLU A 68 -9.38 4.71 3.41
N GLY A 69 -8.98 5.89 3.91
CA GLY A 69 -8.29 6.92 3.13
C GLY A 69 -6.84 6.61 2.77
N TYR A 70 -6.30 7.37 1.83
CA TYR A 70 -4.87 7.43 1.52
C TYR A 70 -4.52 8.83 1.03
N TYR A 71 -3.27 9.24 1.21
CA TYR A 71 -2.74 10.47 0.63
C TYR A 71 -1.95 10.15 -0.63
N VAL A 72 -2.06 10.99 -1.65
CA VAL A 72 -1.26 10.91 -2.88
C VAL A 72 -0.91 12.31 -3.34
N SER A 73 0.33 12.47 -3.79
CA SER A 73 0.80 13.65 -4.52
C SER A 73 1.63 13.19 -5.71
N THR A 74 1.44 13.82 -6.86
CA THR A 74 2.26 13.60 -8.04
C THR A 74 3.57 14.36 -7.90
N VAL A 75 4.69 13.73 -8.22
CA VAL A 75 6.02 14.35 -8.25
C VAL A 75 6.63 14.21 -9.65
N GLY A 76 7.65 15.01 -9.95
CA GLY A 76 8.29 15.03 -11.27
C GLY A 76 7.84 16.19 -12.17
N LEU A 77 7.16 17.19 -11.61
CA LEU A 77 7.07 18.52 -12.21
C LEU A 77 8.38 19.26 -11.92
N ASN A 78 9.40 19.07 -12.76
CA ASN A 78 10.57 19.95 -12.83
C ASN A 78 10.80 20.29 -14.31
N ASP A 79 10.98 21.59 -14.59
CA ASP A 79 11.20 22.32 -15.86
C ASP A 79 11.31 21.53 -17.18
#